data_AF-A0A2U1KYT0-F1
#
_entry.id   AF-A0A2U1KYT0-F1
#
_cell.length_a   1.000
_cell.length_b   1.000
_cell.length_c   1.000
_cell.angle_alpha   90.00
_cell.angle_beta   90.00
_cell.angle_gamma   90.00
#
_symmetry.space_group_name_H-M   'P 1'
#
loop_
_entity.id
_entity.type
_entity.pdbx_description
1 polymer ?
#
loop_
_entity_poly.entity_id
_entity_poly.type
_entity_poly.pdbx_seq_one_letter_code
_entity_poly.pdbx_strand_id
1 'polypeptide(L)'
;MECRHLELSLISAEGLKKSDKVYAVAYISETSGRFRTPEDKTGGSEPTWNHPMHFTIKEALGKQNRLTLVVKIKGAGMFFDKNLGEVRVPIKELVEGIKDEGDEEKKYVSYEVLRKSKKPGGFLKFSYRFGPKFLKPAYREVTAYTDSYGFGTGFVVGMVVGDHIASSGTTHQDFV
;
A
#
# COMPACT_ATOMS: atom_id res chain seq x y z
N MET A 1 14.58 -4.32 5.92
CA MET A 1 13.57 -3.57 6.71
C MET A 1 12.30 -4.42 6.74
N GLU A 2 11.67 -4.62 7.90
CA GLU A 2 10.40 -5.36 7.97
C GLU A 2 9.25 -4.53 7.39
N CYS A 3 8.48 -5.16 6.51
CA CYS A 3 7.33 -4.60 5.83
C CYS A 3 6.16 -5.58 5.90
N ARG A 4 4.95 -5.07 5.63
CA ARG A 4 3.75 -5.86 5.44
C ARG A 4 2.91 -5.30 4.30
N HIS A 5 2.17 -6.19 3.65
CA HIS A 5 1.18 -5.80 2.66
C HIS A 5 -0.12 -5.42 3.37
N LEU A 6 -0.72 -4.31 2.96
CA LEU A 6 -2.08 -3.93 3.31
C LEU A 6 -2.92 -4.01 2.06
N GLU A 7 -3.85 -4.96 2.05
CA GLU A 7 -4.93 -5.02 1.08
C GLU A 7 -6.06 -4.14 1.59
N LEU A 8 -6.42 -3.12 0.83
CA LEU A 8 -7.50 -2.19 1.13
C LEU A 8 -8.52 -2.24 -0.01
N SER A 9 -9.81 -2.39 0.27
CA SER A 9 -10.85 -2.28 -0.75
C SER A 9 -11.82 -1.17 -0.39
N LEU A 10 -11.86 -0.11 -1.19
CA LEU A 10 -12.86 0.95 -1.04
C LEU A 10 -14.19 0.43 -1.61
N ILE A 11 -15.20 0.32 -0.75
CA ILE A 11 -16.48 -0.31 -1.08
C ILE A 11 -17.43 0.75 -1.59
N SER A 12 -17.84 1.66 -0.71
CA SER A 12 -18.81 2.71 -1.02
C SER A 12 -18.66 3.90 -0.08
N ALA A 13 -19.33 4.99 -0.42
CA ALA A 13 -19.56 6.10 0.50
C ALA A 13 -21.03 6.52 0.44
N GLU A 14 -21.52 7.16 1.49
CA GLU A 14 -22.91 7.61 1.60
C GLU A 14 -23.00 8.98 2.27
N GLY A 15 -24.11 9.70 2.05
CA GLY A 15 -24.34 11.01 2.67
C GLY A 15 -23.52 12.18 2.07
N LEU A 16 -22.88 11.96 0.92
CA LEU A 16 -22.04 12.95 0.26
C LEU A 16 -22.86 14.02 -0.45
N LYS A 17 -22.22 15.16 -0.74
CA LYS A 17 -22.80 16.16 -1.65
C LYS A 17 -22.94 15.54 -3.05
N LYS A 18 -24.12 15.69 -3.65
CA LYS A 18 -24.45 15.17 -4.99
C LYS A 18 -23.45 15.61 -6.06
N SER A 19 -22.99 14.64 -6.85
CA SER A 19 -22.09 14.82 -7.99
C SER A 19 -22.36 13.71 -9.02
N ASP A 20 -22.22 14.02 -10.31
CA ASP A 20 -22.58 13.09 -11.39
C ASP A 20 -21.53 11.99 -11.60
N LYS A 21 -20.27 12.29 -11.27
CA LYS A 21 -19.14 11.36 -11.36
C LYS A 21 -18.36 11.46 -10.08
N VAL A 22 -18.15 10.35 -9.37
CA VAL A 22 -17.43 10.33 -8.09
C VAL A 22 -16.36 9.26 -8.08
N TYR A 23 -15.16 9.64 -7.64
CA TYR A 23 -14.05 8.72 -7.45
C TYR A 23 -13.33 9.00 -6.13
N ALA A 24 -12.60 8.02 -5.63
CA ALA A 24 -11.79 8.14 -4.44
C ALA A 24 -10.30 8.01 -4.78
N VAL A 25 -9.47 8.71 -4.01
CA VAL A 25 -8.01 8.60 -4.05
C VAL A 25 -7.52 8.23 -2.66
N ALA A 26 -6.88 7.07 -2.53
CA ALA A 26 -6.29 6.60 -1.28
C ALA A 26 -4.76 6.65 -1.34
N TYR A 27 -4.13 7.09 -0.27
CA TYR A 27 -2.69 7.09 -0.08
C TYR A 27 -2.32 7.02 1.39
N ILE A 28 -1.12 6.52 1.69
CA ILE A 28 -0.59 6.48 3.06
C ILE A 28 0.52 7.53 3.17
N SER A 29 0.49 8.34 4.23
CA SER A 29 1.57 9.30 4.51
C SER A 29 2.94 8.59 4.53
N GLU A 30 4.01 9.26 4.08
CA GLU A 30 5.37 8.68 3.99
C GLU A 30 5.53 7.53 2.97
N THR A 31 4.51 7.22 2.17
CA THR A 31 4.60 6.27 1.05
C THR A 31 4.37 6.99 -0.28
N SER A 32 5.04 6.54 -1.34
CA SER A 32 4.89 7.11 -2.69
C SER A 32 3.62 6.64 -3.42
N GLY A 33 2.96 5.60 -2.92
CA GLY A 33 1.79 4.99 -3.55
C GLY A 33 0.53 5.83 -3.40
N ARG A 34 -0.06 6.23 -4.53
CA ARG A 34 -1.41 6.82 -4.59
C ARG A 34 -2.25 5.97 -5.53
N PHE A 35 -3.41 5.53 -5.06
CA PHE A 35 -4.35 4.73 -5.84
C PHE A 35 -5.64 5.50 -6.05
N ARG A 36 -6.22 5.34 -7.24
CA ARG A 36 -7.45 6.00 -7.65
C ARG A 36 -8.46 4.94 -8.05
N THR A 37 -9.69 5.04 -7.54
CA THR A 37 -10.80 4.17 -7.98
C THR A 37 -11.29 4.59 -9.36
N PRO A 38 -11.99 3.69 -10.08
CA PRO A 38 -12.86 4.08 -11.18
C PRO A 38 -13.88 5.14 -10.75
N GLU A 39 -14.37 5.90 -11.71
CA GLU A 39 -15.45 6.87 -11.49
C GLU A 39 -16.80 6.15 -11.47
N ASP A 40 -17.56 6.31 -10.39
CA ASP A 40 -18.96 5.94 -10.35
C ASP A 40 -19.80 7.09 -10.91
N LYS A 41 -20.58 6.79 -11.96
CA LYS A 41 -21.45 7.75 -12.67
C LYS A 41 -22.92 7.67 -12.25
N THR A 42 -23.25 6.71 -11.39
CA THR A 42 -24.64 6.32 -11.07
C THR A 42 -24.99 6.56 -9.61
N GLY A 43 -24.04 6.37 -8.68
CA GLY A 43 -24.33 6.43 -7.25
C GLY A 43 -24.65 7.82 -6.71
N GLY A 44 -24.35 8.91 -7.42
CA GLY A 44 -24.75 10.26 -7.01
C GLY A 44 -24.18 10.68 -5.65
N SER A 45 -25.01 10.68 -4.60
CA SER A 45 -24.59 10.93 -3.19
C SER A 45 -24.09 9.68 -2.47
N GLU A 46 -24.29 8.50 -3.06
CA GLU A 46 -23.97 7.17 -2.53
C GLU A 46 -23.11 6.36 -3.51
N PRO A 47 -21.88 6.80 -3.82
CA PRO A 47 -21.05 6.14 -4.81
C PRO A 47 -20.57 4.75 -4.33
N THR A 48 -20.47 3.81 -5.27
CA THR A 48 -19.94 2.47 -5.04
C THR A 48 -18.79 2.16 -6.00
N TRP A 49 -17.66 1.70 -5.46
CA TRP A 49 -16.46 1.40 -6.25
C TRP A 49 -16.04 -0.07 -6.22
N ASN A 50 -16.15 -0.72 -5.05
CA ASN A 50 -15.67 -2.09 -4.83
C ASN A 50 -14.25 -2.34 -5.39
N HIS A 51 -13.33 -1.41 -5.15
CA HIS A 51 -12.03 -1.40 -5.82
C HIS A 51 -10.89 -1.77 -4.85
N PRO A 52 -10.20 -2.90 -5.08
CA PRO A 52 -9.06 -3.33 -4.26
C PRO A 52 -7.79 -2.54 -4.60
N MET A 53 -6.98 -2.30 -3.58
CA MET A 53 -5.73 -1.54 -3.60
C MET A 53 -4.70 -2.22 -2.70
N HIS A 54 -3.43 -2.15 -3.06
CA HIS A 54 -2.35 -2.82 -2.33
C HIS A 54 -1.30 -1.82 -1.91
N PHE A 55 -1.04 -1.73 -0.61
CA PHE A 55 -0.02 -0.87 -0.03
C PHE A 55 1.09 -1.72 0.60
N THR A 56 2.30 -1.16 0.63
CA THR A 56 3.41 -1.73 1.40
C THR A 56 3.74 -0.79 2.55
N ILE A 57 3.64 -1.28 3.77
CA ILE A 57 3.82 -0.49 4.99
C ILE A 57 5.06 -1.00 5.71
N LYS A 58 5.92 -0.08 6.15
CA LYS A 58 7.04 -0.40 7.05
C LYS A 58 6.48 -0.65 8.45
N GLU A 59 6.75 -1.83 9.00
CA GLU A 59 6.17 -2.29 10.27
C GLU A 59 6.44 -1.31 11.42
N ALA A 60 7.69 -0.86 11.54
CA ALA A 60 8.10 0.09 12.56
C ALA A 60 7.30 1.42 12.51
N LEU A 61 7.03 1.94 11.30
CA LEU A 61 6.31 3.21 11.15
C LEU A 61 4.81 3.05 11.40
N GLY A 62 4.23 1.89 11.04
CA GLY A 62 2.84 1.57 11.32
C GLY A 62 2.55 1.53 12.82
N LYS A 63 3.41 0.88 13.60
CA LYS A 63 3.27 0.77 15.06
C LYS A 63 3.53 2.09 15.81
N GLN A 64 4.41 2.94 15.29
CA GLN A 64 4.76 4.23 15.90
C GLN A 64 3.72 5.34 15.65
N ASN A 65 2.55 5.03 15.08
CA ASN A 65 1.52 6.02 14.73
C ASN A 65 2.02 7.12 13.75
N ARG A 66 3.00 6.80 12.91
CA ARG A 66 3.59 7.76 11.96
C ARG A 66 2.96 7.71 10.58
N LEU A 67 2.12 6.71 10.34
CA LEU A 67 1.44 6.49 9.06
C LEU A 67 -0.05 6.75 9.22
N THR A 68 -0.61 7.49 8.26
CA THR A 68 -2.04 7.79 8.17
C THR A 68 -2.53 7.43 6.77
N LEU A 69 -3.53 6.56 6.69
CA LEU A 69 -4.32 6.35 5.49
C LEU A 69 -5.19 7.58 5.26
N VAL A 70 -5.04 8.21 4.11
CA VAL A 70 -5.87 9.33 3.68
C VAL A 70 -6.66 8.91 2.46
N VAL A 71 -7.99 8.97 2.56
CA VAL A 71 -8.90 8.73 1.46
C VAL A 71 -9.61 10.04 1.12
N LYS A 72 -9.40 10.55 -0.08
CA LYS A 72 -10.04 11.77 -0.59
C LYS A 72 -11.12 11.39 -1.58
N ILE A 73 -12.34 11.83 -1.34
CA ILE A 73 -13.48 11.59 -2.22
C ILE A 73 -13.70 12.85 -3.07
N LYS A 74 -13.72 12.67 -4.39
CA LYS A 74 -13.79 13.75 -5.35
C LYS A 74 -14.90 13.52 -6.36
N GLY A 75 -15.62 14.59 -6.67
CA GLY A 75 -16.53 14.67 -7.79
C GLY A 75 -15.77 15.15 -9.03
N ALA A 76 -15.74 14.35 -10.10
CA ALA A 76 -15.12 14.78 -11.35
C ALA A 76 -15.96 15.89 -11.99
N GLY A 77 -15.34 17.04 -12.22
CA GLY A 77 -15.99 18.20 -12.83
C GLY A 77 -15.53 18.42 -14.27
N MET A 78 -16.26 19.26 -15.02
CA MET A 78 -15.87 19.65 -16.37
C MET A 78 -14.56 20.47 -16.40
N PHE A 79 -14.39 21.36 -15.40
CA PHE A 79 -13.24 22.27 -15.32
C PHE A 79 -12.37 22.02 -14.08
N PHE A 80 -12.98 21.69 -12.94
CA PHE A 80 -12.27 21.41 -11.69
C PHE A 80 -12.94 20.29 -10.91
N ASP A 81 -12.12 19.43 -10.32
CA ASP A 81 -12.59 18.40 -9.41
C ASP A 81 -13.08 19.00 -8.10
N LYS A 82 -14.30 18.64 -7.72
CA LYS A 82 -14.91 19.05 -6.45
C LYS A 82 -14.43 18.11 -5.36
N ASN A 83 -13.87 18.65 -4.28
CA ASN A 83 -13.61 17.85 -3.08
C ASN A 83 -14.93 17.63 -2.34
N LEU A 84 -15.38 16.38 -2.23
CA LEU A 84 -16.62 16.01 -1.53
C LEU A 84 -16.37 15.68 -0.05
N GLY A 85 -15.15 15.28 0.28
CA GLY A 85 -14.71 15.05 1.65
C GLY A 85 -13.44 14.21 1.73
N GLU A 86 -12.91 14.07 2.93
CA GLU A 86 -11.76 13.21 3.20
C GLU A 86 -11.93 12.43 4.51
N VAL A 87 -11.30 11.27 4.54
CA VAL A 87 -11.18 10.40 5.71
C VAL A 87 -9.69 10.24 6.00
N ARG A 88 -9.33 10.34 7.28
CA ARG A 88 -7.97 10.14 7.78
C ARG A 88 -8.00 9.09 8.86
N VAL A 89 -7.34 7.96 8.63
CA VAL A 89 -7.28 6.85 9.57
C VAL A 89 -5.82 6.58 9.93
N PRO A 90 -5.42 6.69 11.20
CA PRO A 90 -4.11 6.26 11.63
C PRO A 90 -3.91 4.77 11.36
N ILE A 91 -2.81 4.39 10.70
CA ILE A 91 -2.51 2.98 10.41
C ILE A 91 -2.35 2.17 11.69
N LYS A 92 -1.91 2.81 12.79
CA LYS A 92 -1.80 2.17 14.09
C LYS A 92 -3.11 1.52 14.53
N GLU A 93 -4.25 2.21 14.36
CA GLU A 93 -5.57 1.68 14.72
C GLU A 93 -5.95 0.45 13.89
N LEU A 94 -5.53 0.42 12.62
CA LEU A 94 -5.79 -0.72 11.73
C LEU A 94 -4.86 -1.90 12.04
N VAL A 95 -3.64 -1.64 12.50
CA VAL A 95 -2.60 -2.64 12.81
C VAL A 95 -2.73 -3.22 14.22
N GLU A 96 -3.45 -2.54 15.11
CA GLU A 96 -3.65 -2.98 16.48
C GLU A 96 -4.41 -4.31 16.53
N GLY A 97 -3.84 -5.32 17.19
CA GLY A 97 -4.43 -6.66 17.30
C GLY A 97 -4.12 -7.62 16.15
N ILE A 98 -3.27 -7.25 15.18
CA ILE A 98 -2.86 -8.14 14.08
C ILE A 98 -1.69 -9.02 14.52
N LYS A 99 -1.79 -10.33 14.25
CA LYS A 99 -0.73 -11.31 14.48
C LYS A 99 0.42 -11.15 13.48
N ASP A 100 1.53 -11.83 13.73
CA ASP A 100 2.70 -11.74 12.85
C ASP A 100 2.49 -12.43 11.50
N GLU A 101 1.63 -13.46 11.47
CA GLU A 101 1.19 -14.17 10.27
C GLU A 101 0.24 -13.34 9.39
N GLY A 102 -0.29 -12.21 9.90
CA GLY A 102 -1.27 -11.37 9.23
C GLY A 102 -2.71 -11.62 9.68
N ASP A 103 -3.66 -11.07 8.94
CA ASP A 103 -5.09 -11.25 9.13
C ASP A 103 -5.59 -12.45 8.29
N GLU A 104 -6.32 -13.37 8.91
CA GLU A 104 -6.95 -14.51 8.24
C GLU A 104 -8.14 -14.04 7.37
N GLU A 105 -8.94 -13.10 7.88
CA GLU A 105 -10.15 -12.58 7.24
C GLU A 105 -10.08 -11.07 6.96
N LYS A 106 -10.92 -10.60 6.02
CA LYS A 106 -11.08 -9.17 5.74
C LYS A 106 -11.95 -8.51 6.81
N LYS A 107 -11.46 -7.42 7.39
CA LYS A 107 -12.21 -6.58 8.33
C LYS A 107 -12.95 -5.50 7.56
N TYR A 108 -14.19 -5.22 7.95
CA TYR A 108 -15.04 -4.18 7.35
C TYR A 108 -15.23 -3.05 8.35
N VAL A 109 -15.03 -1.82 7.89
CA VAL A 109 -15.07 -0.62 8.74
C VAL A 109 -15.78 0.52 8.02
N SER A 110 -16.38 1.40 8.81
CA SER A 110 -17.07 2.60 8.35
C SER A 110 -16.49 3.80 9.08
N TYR A 111 -16.03 4.80 8.34
CA TYR A 111 -15.45 6.02 8.88
C TYR A 111 -16.21 7.24 8.42
N GLU A 112 -16.35 8.22 9.30
CA GLU A 112 -17.02 9.48 8.97
C GLU A 112 -16.19 10.31 7.97
N VAL A 113 -16.85 10.77 6.92
CA VAL A 113 -16.26 11.63 5.90
C VAL A 113 -16.32 13.07 6.39
N LEU A 114 -15.15 13.70 6.53
CA LEU A 114 -15.06 15.10 6.91
C LEU A 114 -15.02 15.98 5.67
N ARG A 115 -15.90 16.99 5.62
CA ARG A 115 -15.87 18.02 4.58
C ARG A 115 -14.73 19.00 4.84
N LYS A 116 -14.41 19.84 3.86
CA LYS A 116 -13.47 20.98 4.03
C LYS A 116 -13.82 21.87 5.23
N SER A 117 -15.10 21.98 5.57
CA SER A 117 -15.59 22.74 6.73
C SER A 117 -15.39 22.03 8.08
N LYS A 118 -14.69 20.88 8.11
CA LYS A 118 -14.56 19.98 9.27
C LYS A 118 -15.91 19.51 9.85
N LYS A 119 -16.98 19.59 9.06
CA LYS A 119 -18.29 19.08 9.44
C LYS A 119 -18.42 17.64 8.94
N PRO A 120 -19.07 16.76 9.73
CA PRO A 120 -19.65 15.51 9.27
C PRO A 120 -20.30 15.63 7.91
N GLY A 121 -19.92 14.72 7.00
CA GLY A 121 -20.31 14.81 5.60
C GLY A 121 -20.78 13.52 4.97
N GLY A 122 -20.97 12.47 5.78
CA GLY A 122 -21.31 11.13 5.31
C GLY A 122 -20.41 10.06 5.92
N PHE A 123 -20.45 8.86 5.37
CA PHE A 123 -19.62 7.72 5.79
C PHE A 123 -18.93 7.09 4.60
N LEU A 124 -17.70 6.62 4.80
CA LEU A 124 -16.92 5.82 3.86
C LEU A 124 -16.82 4.41 4.41
N LYS A 125 -17.28 3.43 3.64
CA LYS A 125 -17.18 2.00 3.95
C LYS A 125 -16.02 1.42 3.16
N PHE A 126 -15.11 0.74 3.86
CA PHE A 126 -14.03 0.01 3.22
C PHE A 126 -13.72 -1.27 3.99
N SER A 127 -13.06 -2.21 3.32
CA SER A 127 -12.49 -3.38 3.97
C SER A 127 -10.97 -3.36 3.89
N TYR A 128 -10.34 -4.04 4.83
CA TYR A 128 -8.89 -4.18 4.85
C TYR A 128 -8.45 -5.54 5.39
N ARG A 129 -7.25 -5.94 5.01
CA ARG A 129 -6.55 -7.14 5.49
C ARG A 129 -5.04 -6.90 5.44
N PHE A 130 -4.33 -7.27 6.49
CA PHE A 130 -2.87 -7.25 6.46
C PHE A 130 -2.30 -8.64 6.16
N GLY A 131 -1.30 -8.68 5.29
CA GLY A 131 -0.54 -9.88 5.03
C GLY A 131 0.57 -10.13 6.07
N PRO A 132 1.27 -11.28 5.97
CA PRO A 132 2.39 -11.61 6.84
C PRO A 132 3.51 -10.57 6.72
N LYS A 133 4.32 -10.48 7.79
CA LYS A 133 5.54 -9.68 7.76
C LYS A 133 6.55 -10.30 6.78
N PHE A 134 7.26 -9.45 6.06
CA PHE A 134 8.36 -9.84 5.19
C PHE A 134 9.51 -8.84 5.28
N LEU A 135 10.72 -9.31 5.01
CA LEU A 135 11.88 -8.44 4.92
C LEU A 135 11.98 -7.87 3.51
N LYS A 136 11.87 -6.54 3.39
CA LYS A 136 12.22 -5.86 2.15
C LYS A 136 13.75 -5.81 2.04
N PRO A 137 14.37 -6.44 1.02
CA PRO A 137 15.80 -6.36 0.81
C PRO A 137 16.18 -4.91 0.49
N ALA A 138 17.25 -4.43 1.12
CA ALA A 138 17.82 -3.13 0.83
C ALA A 138 18.66 -3.27 -0.45
N TYR A 139 18.04 -3.08 -1.61
CA TYR A 139 18.84 -2.83 -2.81
C TYR A 139 19.53 -1.49 -2.63
N ARG A 140 20.86 -1.50 -2.51
CA ARG A 140 21.65 -0.29 -2.72
C ARG A 140 21.54 0.01 -4.21
N GLU A 141 20.94 1.14 -4.58
CA GLU A 141 21.16 1.71 -5.91
C GLU A 141 22.66 1.95 -6.04
N VAL A 142 23.36 1.05 -6.74
CA VAL A 142 24.72 1.29 -7.17
C VAL A 142 24.60 2.30 -8.30
N THR A 143 24.75 3.59 -7.98
CA THR A 143 24.93 4.63 -8.98
C THR A 143 26.30 4.41 -9.62
N ALA A 144 26.34 3.57 -10.66
CA ALA A 144 27.51 3.45 -11.50
C ALA A 144 27.68 4.78 -12.25
N TYR A 145 28.55 5.65 -11.76
CA TYR A 145 29.10 6.73 -12.56
C TYR A 145 29.87 6.10 -13.72
N THR A 146 29.36 6.28 -14.94
CA THR A 146 30.13 5.97 -16.13
C THR A 146 30.97 7.20 -16.44
N ASP A 147 32.23 7.20 -16.00
CA ASP A 147 33.20 8.12 -16.56
C ASP A 147 33.41 7.72 -18.02
N SER A 148 33.09 8.64 -18.93
CA SER A 148 33.14 8.45 -20.36
C SER A 148 34.58 8.47 -20.86
N TYR A 149 35.31 7.37 -20.71
CA TYR A 149 36.52 7.13 -21.49
C TYR A 149 36.59 5.68 -21.94
N GLY A 150 36.26 5.49 -23.22
CA GLY A 150 36.92 4.56 -24.13
C GLY A 150 36.86 3.06 -23.84
N PHE A 151 36.38 2.31 -24.83
CA PHE A 151 36.61 0.89 -25.04
C PHE A 151 35.83 -0.12 -24.15
N GLY A 152 34.68 -0.53 -24.68
CA GLY A 152 34.46 -1.92 -25.09
C GLY A 152 34.52 -3.03 -24.03
N THR A 153 33.35 -3.67 -23.86
CA THR A 153 33.09 -5.01 -23.31
C THR A 153 33.00 -5.12 -21.77
N GLY A 154 31.81 -5.49 -21.31
CA GLY A 154 31.55 -5.85 -19.92
C GLY A 154 30.27 -6.66 -19.82
N PHE A 155 30.41 -7.98 -19.75
CA PHE A 155 29.39 -8.89 -19.23
C PHE A 155 28.97 -8.43 -17.83
N VAL A 156 27.66 -8.33 -17.55
CA VAL A 156 27.20 -8.28 -16.16
C VAL A 156 26.90 -9.71 -15.71
N VAL A 157 27.87 -10.30 -15.03
CA VAL A 157 27.69 -11.54 -14.27
C VAL A 157 26.81 -11.22 -13.07
N GLY A 158 25.61 -11.78 -13.03
CA GLY A 158 24.89 -11.97 -11.78
C GLY A 158 25.58 -13.08 -11.00
N MET A 159 26.49 -12.71 -10.08
CA MET A 159 27.03 -13.63 -9.09
C MET A 159 26.28 -13.45 -7.78
N VAL A 160 25.38 -14.41 -7.51
CA VAL A 160 24.90 -14.67 -6.15
C VAL A 160 25.99 -15.46 -5.47
N VAL A 161 26.70 -14.84 -4.51
CA VAL A 161 27.52 -15.58 -3.55
C VAL A 161 26.73 -15.59 -2.24
N GLY A 162 26.17 -16.75 -1.92
CA GLY A 162 25.62 -17.06 -0.61
C GLY A 162 26.40 -18.24 -0.03
N ASP A 163 27.20 -17.95 0.99
CA ASP A 163 27.96 -18.94 1.76
C ASP A 163 27.02 -19.94 2.46
N HIS A 164 27.35 -21.24 2.39
CA HIS A 164 27.01 -22.16 3.46
C HIS A 164 28.08 -23.25 3.61
N ILE A 165 28.70 -23.24 4.79
CA ILE A 165 29.63 -24.22 5.32
C ILE A 165 28.84 -25.48 5.67
N ALA A 166 29.27 -26.65 5.19
CA ALA A 166 28.91 -27.93 5.79
C ALA A 166 30.15 -28.85 5.77
N SER A 167 30.73 -29.02 6.94
CA SER A 167 31.80 -29.96 7.25
C SER A 167 31.21 -31.35 7.52
N SER A 168 31.92 -32.39 7.06
CA SER A 168 32.14 -33.72 7.67
C SER A 168 31.74 -34.92 6.80
N GLY A 169 32.65 -35.91 6.74
CA GLY A 169 32.33 -37.30 6.38
C GLY A 169 33.33 -37.99 5.45
N THR A 170 34.50 -38.38 5.97
CA THR A 170 35.42 -39.33 5.34
C THR A 170 34.82 -40.74 5.33
N THR A 171 34.73 -41.39 4.16
CA THR A 171 34.84 -42.85 4.01
C THR A 171 35.43 -43.18 2.65
N HIS A 172 36.61 -43.80 2.67
CA HIS A 172 37.24 -44.49 1.56
C HIS A 172 36.42 -45.72 1.15
N GLN A 173 36.21 -45.96 -0.15
CA GLN A 173 36.09 -47.33 -0.65
C GLN A 173 36.53 -47.44 -2.11
N ASP A 174 37.41 -48.42 -2.32
CA ASP A 174 38.25 -48.65 -3.49
C ASP A 174 37.53 -49.17 -4.74
N PHE A 175 38.19 -48.94 -5.87
CA PHE A 175 37.99 -49.53 -7.19
C PHE A 175 38.07 -51.06 -7.17
N VAL A 176 37.19 -51.72 -7.94
CA VAL A 176 37.58 -52.53 -9.13
C VAL A 176 36.56 -52.29 -10.22
#